data_AF-A0A1M5QDZ4-F1
#
_entry.id   AF-A0A1M5QDZ4-F1
#
_cell.length_a   1.000
_cell.length_b   1.000
_cell.length_c   1.000
_cell.angle_alpha   90.00
_cell.angle_beta   90.00
_cell.angle_gamma   90.00
#
_symmetry.space_group_name_H-M   'P 1'
#
loop_
_entity.id
_entity.type
_entity.pdbx_description
1 polymer ?
#
loop_
_entity_poly.entity_id
_entity_poly.type
_entity_poly.pdbx_seq_one_letter_code
_entity_poly.pdbx_strand_id
1 'polypeptide(L)'
;MIKFLKNLFNGFIIAGIIIFLIGVDYWMFRAGIPYQDPPTDLQIQYAIDYGIGETLMEVGFEVLIIGVVSRIISGIISKKKPRKKPL
;
A
#
# COMPACT_ATOMS: atom_id res chain seq x y z
N MET A 1 -15.81 -18.02 -7.93
CA MET A 1 -16.04 -17.05 -6.83
C MET A 1 -14.91 -17.00 -5.81
N ILE A 2 -14.60 -18.08 -5.06
CA ILE A 2 -13.53 -18.07 -4.02
C ILE A 2 -12.12 -17.77 -4.56
N LYS A 3 -11.78 -18.31 -5.75
CA LYS A 3 -10.47 -18.03 -6.40
C LYS A 3 -10.35 -16.57 -6.87
N PHE A 4 -11.46 -16.02 -7.38
CA PHE A 4 -11.53 -14.61 -7.80
C PHE A 4 -11.30 -13.67 -6.61
N LEU A 5 -11.96 -13.95 -5.47
CA LEU A 5 -11.82 -13.14 -4.25
C LEU A 5 -10.38 -13.17 -3.70
N LYS A 6 -9.70 -14.32 -3.76
CA LYS A 6 -8.28 -14.43 -3.39
C LYS A 6 -7.37 -13.60 -4.30
N ASN A 7 -7.62 -13.63 -5.60
CA ASN A 7 -6.86 -12.83 -6.56
C ASN A 7 -7.11 -11.33 -6.36
N LEU A 8 -8.35 -10.94 -6.05
CA LEU A 8 -8.70 -9.55 -5.73
C LEU A 8 -7.93 -9.04 -4.51
N PHE A 9 -7.91 -9.78 -3.40
CA PHE A 9 -7.16 -9.38 -2.20
C PHE A 9 -5.65 -9.35 -2.43
N ASN A 10 -5.11 -10.27 -3.23
CA ASN A 10 -3.71 -10.20 -3.65
C ASN A 10 -3.45 -8.95 -4.49
N GLY A 11 -4.40 -8.56 -5.35
CA GLY A 11 -4.36 -7.30 -6.09
C GLY A 11 -4.26 -6.09 -5.17
N PHE A 12 -5.11 -6.02 -4.13
CA PHE A 12 -5.04 -4.95 -3.12
C PHE A 12 -3.69 -4.91 -2.40
N ILE A 13 -3.15 -6.07 -2.00
CA ILE A 13 -1.83 -6.13 -1.35
C ILE A 13 -0.74 -5.60 -2.28
N ILE A 14 -0.71 -6.06 -3.54
CA ILE A 14 0.30 -5.62 -4.51
C ILE A 14 0.14 -4.13 -4.81
N ALA A 15 -1.09 -3.64 -5.01
CA ALA A 15 -1.37 -2.23 -5.25
C ALA A 15 -0.91 -1.36 -4.07
N GLY A 16 -1.24 -1.75 -2.83
CA GLY A 16 -0.79 -1.06 -1.63
C GLY A 16 0.73 -0.99 -1.53
N ILE A 17 1.43 -2.10 -1.79
CA ILE A 17 2.91 -2.14 -1.83
C ILE A 17 3.45 -1.17 -2.89
N ILE A 18 2.92 -1.20 -4.11
CA ILE A 18 3.40 -0.33 -5.21
C ILE A 18 3.18 1.14 -4.86
N ILE A 19 1.97 1.50 -4.40
CA ILE A 19 1.64 2.88 -4.01
C ILE A 19 2.56 3.35 -2.88
N PHE A 20 2.77 2.50 -1.86
CA PHE A 20 3.66 2.80 -0.76
C PHE A 20 5.11 3.03 -1.21
N LEU A 21 5.63 2.16 -2.09
CA LEU A 21 6.99 2.29 -2.62
C LEU A 21 7.16 3.55 -3.49
N ILE A 22 6.14 3.96 -4.23
CA ILE A 22 6.15 5.24 -4.94
C ILE A 22 6.18 6.39 -3.92
N GLY A 23 5.40 6.30 -2.84
CA GLY A 23 5.46 7.29 -1.77
C GLY A 23 6.86 7.40 -1.15
N VAL A 24 7.51 6.27 -0.88
CA VAL A 24 8.90 6.22 -0.40
C VAL A 24 9.86 6.85 -1.41
N ASP A 25 9.65 6.66 -2.71
CA ASP A 25 10.48 7.29 -3.74
C ASP A 25 10.41 8.83 -3.66
N TYR A 26 9.18 9.36 -3.60
CA TYR A 26 8.95 10.79 -3.44
C TYR A 26 9.55 11.31 -2.13
N TRP A 27 9.33 10.61 -1.02
CA TRP A 27 9.76 11.05 0.29
C TRP A 27 11.29 10.98 0.47
N MET A 28 11.94 9.92 0.01
CA MET A 28 13.39 9.71 0.21
C MET A 28 14.26 10.33 -0.88
N PHE A 29 13.91 10.16 -2.15
CA PHE A 29 14.78 10.55 -3.26
C PHE A 29 14.46 11.95 -3.79
N ARG A 30 13.19 12.36 -3.79
CA ARG A 30 12.79 13.68 -4.30
C ARG A 30 12.75 14.74 -3.20
N ALA A 31 12.14 14.39 -2.07
CA ALA A 31 11.96 15.27 -0.92
C ALA A 31 12.81 14.86 0.29
N GLY A 32 14.01 14.33 0.05
CA GLY A 32 14.94 13.85 1.07
C GLY A 32 15.42 14.93 2.05
N ILE A 33 16.73 15.10 2.21
CA ILE A 33 17.25 16.14 3.10
C ILE A 33 17.17 17.48 2.35
N PRO A 34 16.41 18.48 2.83
CA PRO A 34 16.36 19.78 2.18
C PRO A 34 17.73 20.44 2.21
N TYR A 35 18.09 21.14 1.12
CA TYR A 35 19.30 21.96 1.07
C TYR A 35 19.23 23.03 2.17
N GLN A 36 20.36 23.45 2.74
CA GLN A 36 20.32 24.39 3.87
C GLN A 36 19.87 25.80 3.48
N ASP A 37 20.19 26.23 2.25
CA ASP A 37 19.73 27.50 1.67
C ASP A 37 19.23 27.29 0.23
N PRO A 38 18.11 26.58 0.00
CA PRO A 38 17.60 26.37 -1.34
C PRO A 38 16.96 27.67 -1.85
N PRO A 39 17.07 27.97 -3.16
CA PRO A 39 16.24 29.00 -3.78
C PRO A 39 14.75 28.65 -3.62
N THR A 40 13.88 29.65 -3.64
CA THR A 40 12.45 29.52 -3.35
C THR A 40 11.76 28.43 -4.18
N ASP A 41 12.12 28.30 -5.45
CA ASP A 41 11.55 27.28 -6.34
C ASP A 41 11.84 25.86 -5.85
N LEU A 42 13.05 25.61 -5.34
CA LEU A 42 13.45 24.31 -4.77
C LEU A 42 12.73 24.03 -3.45
N GLN A 43 12.45 25.05 -2.64
CA GLN A 43 11.67 24.90 -1.40
C GLN A 43 10.21 24.49 -1.70
N ILE A 44 9.61 25.11 -2.71
CA ILE A 44 8.24 24.80 -3.13
C ILE A 44 8.18 23.37 -3.68
N GLN A 45 9.11 23.00 -4.56
CA GLN A 45 9.16 21.67 -5.14
C GLN A 45 9.36 20.60 -4.05
N TYR A 46 10.24 20.86 -3.09
CA TYR A 46 10.45 19.98 -1.94
C TYR A 46 9.14 19.75 -1.16
N ALA A 47 8.41 20.83 -0.83
CA ALA A 47 7.17 20.72 -0.07
C ALA A 47 6.09 19.90 -0.82
N ILE A 48 6.03 20.08 -2.15
CA ILE A 48 5.12 19.30 -3.01
C ILE A 48 5.52 17.83 -3.02
N ASP A 49 6.79 17.52 -3.29
CA ASP A 49 7.28 16.15 -3.36
C ASP A 49 7.16 15.44 -2.01
N TYR A 50 7.40 16.16 -0.90
CA TYR A 50 7.22 15.65 0.46
C TYR A 50 5.76 15.29 0.72
N GLY A 51 4.84 16.21 0.44
CA GLY A 51 3.41 15.99 0.65
C GLY A 51 2.84 14.85 -0.20
N ILE A 52 3.29 14.73 -1.46
CA ILE A 52 2.95 13.59 -2.33
C ILE A 52 3.47 12.29 -1.71
N GLY A 53 4.74 12.27 -1.30
CA GLY A 53 5.38 11.12 -0.68
C GLY A 53 4.63 10.64 0.56
N GLU A 54 4.37 11.55 1.50
CA GLU A 54 3.64 11.29 2.74
C GLU A 54 2.23 10.74 2.46
N THR A 55 1.46 11.40 1.57
CA THR A 55 0.10 10.98 1.22
C THR A 55 0.09 9.58 0.58
N LEU A 56 1.02 9.30 -0.34
CA LEU A 56 1.11 7.99 -1.00
C LEU A 56 1.56 6.90 -0.04
N MET A 57 2.47 7.20 0.90
CA MET A 57 2.86 6.26 1.95
C MET A 57 1.67 5.93 2.86
N GLU A 58 0.90 6.93 3.30
CA GLU A 58 -0.28 6.71 4.15
C GLU A 58 -1.35 5.88 3.42
N VAL A 59 -1.78 6.31 2.23
CA VAL A 59 -2.79 5.59 1.44
C VAL A 59 -2.31 4.19 1.04
N GLY A 60 -1.05 4.05 0.61
CA GLY A 60 -0.48 2.76 0.25
C GLY A 60 -0.46 1.78 1.43
N PHE A 61 -0.16 2.28 2.62
CA PHE A 61 -0.18 1.49 3.85
C PHE A 61 -1.60 1.08 4.27
N GLU A 62 -2.58 1.99 4.21
CA GLU A 62 -3.98 1.66 4.47
C GLU A 62 -4.52 0.58 3.52
N VAL A 63 -4.26 0.73 2.22
CA VAL A 63 -4.66 -0.24 1.19
C VAL A 63 -4.02 -1.62 1.45
N LEU A 64 -2.74 -1.63 1.85
CA LEU A 64 -2.03 -2.86 2.22
C LEU A 64 -2.68 -3.53 3.43
N ILE A 65 -2.98 -2.78 4.49
CA ILE A 65 -3.68 -3.29 5.68
C ILE A 65 -5.02 -3.91 5.30
N ILE A 66 -5.84 -3.19 4.52
CA ILE A 66 -7.16 -3.68 4.08
C ILE A 66 -7.01 -4.99 3.30
N GLY A 67 -6.05 -5.07 2.38
CA GLY A 67 -5.76 -6.28 1.61
C GLY A 67 -5.35 -7.46 2.50
N VAL A 68 -4.44 -7.24 3.45
CA VAL A 68 -3.96 -8.27 4.38
C VAL A 68 -5.09 -8.76 5.30
N VAL A 69 -5.83 -7.85 5.93
CA VAL A 69 -6.94 -8.17 6.84
C VAL A 69 -8.02 -8.97 6.10
N SER A 70 -8.41 -8.51 4.90
CA SER A 70 -9.41 -9.20 4.08
C SER A 70 -8.97 -10.61 3.69
N ARG A 71 -7.68 -10.80 3.38
CA ARG A 71 -7.12 -12.13 3.09
C ARG A 71 -7.14 -13.05 4.32
N ILE A 72 -6.81 -12.54 5.50
CA ILE A 72 -6.85 -13.30 6.76
C ILE A 72 -8.28 -13.75 7.06
N ILE A 73 -9.24 -12.83 7.04
CA ILE A 73 -10.66 -13.12 7.31
C ILE A 73 -11.19 -14.19 6.35
N SER A 74 -10.91 -14.05 5.05
CA SER A 74 -11.30 -15.03 4.03
C SER A 74 -10.68 -16.42 4.26
N GLY A 75 -9.44 -16.46 4.72
CA GLY A 75 -8.75 -17.69 5.11
C GLY A 75 -9.41 -18.41 6.28
N ILE A 76 -9.84 -17.67 7.30
CA ILE A 76 -10.53 -18.23 8.48
C ILE A 76 -11.90 -18.78 8.09
N ILE A 77 -12.69 -18.03 7.33
CA ILE A 77 -14.03 -18.46 6.87
C ILE A 77 -13.92 -19.72 6.01
N SER A 78 -12.94 -19.78 5.11
CA SER A 78 -12.75 -20.93 4.21
C SER A 78 -12.40 -22.22 4.96
N LYS A 79 -11.73 -22.14 6.11
CA LYS A 79 -11.38 -23.31 6.94
C LYS A 79 -12.57 -23.91 7.69
N LYS A 80 -13.68 -23.17 7.84
CA LYS A 80 -14.89 -23.65 8.54
C LYS A 80 -15.83 -24.51 7.68
N LYS A 81 -15.59 -24.68 6.37
CA LYS A 81 -16.37 -25.62 5.54
C LYS A 81 -15.94 -27.06 5.88
N PRO A 82 -16.81 -27.92 6.46
CA PRO A 82 -16.44 -29.30 6.74
C PRO A 82 -16.04 -29.98 5.42
N ARG A 83 -14.86 -30.63 5.41
CA ARG A 83 -14.52 -31.60 4.35
C ARG A 83 -15.69 -32.58 4.27
N LYS A 84 -16.46 -32.58 3.18
CA LYS A 84 -17.36 -33.69 2.88
C LYS A 84 -16.46 -34.93 2.82
N LYS A 85 -16.53 -35.81 3.83
CA LYS A 85 -15.88 -37.12 3.77
C LYS A 85 -16.51 -37.86 2.58
N PRO A 86 -15.74 -38.37 1.63
CA PRO A 86 -16.27 -39.33 0.67
C PRO A 86 -16.72 -40.57 1.44
N LEU A 87 -17.97 -40.97 1.20
CA LEU A 87 -18.53 -42.26 1.62
C LEU A 87 -17.92 -43.37 0.78
#